data_AF-A0A951M7R7-F1
#
_entry.id   AF-A0A951M7R7-F1
#
_cell.length_a   1.000
_cell.length_b   1.000
_cell.length_c   1.000
_cell.angle_alpha   90.00
_cell.angle_beta   90.00
_cell.angle_gamma   90.00
#
_symmetry.space_group_name_H-M   'P 1'
#
loop_
_entity.id
_entity.type
_entity.pdbx_description
1 polymer ?
#
loop_
_entity_poly.entity_id
_entity_poly.type
_entity_poly.pdbx_seq_one_letter_code
_entity_poly.pdbx_strand_id
1 'polypeptide(L)'
;IALKRPNRWLIGANCCTLGLALYVTSLINVPALIARYNVDHCLEISGQGVELDIYYLASLGSQALPAIDRYFVLHPAGPPRWQRPGWVMPRQWWVDLRASWANDLLMREWRGWGFREERLRRYLARRQLFLGPAAQTGHS
;
A
#
# COMPACT_ATOMS: atom_id res chain seq x y z
N ILE A 1 1.90 -9.90 -46.74
CA ILE A 1 1.36 -9.42 -45.44
C ILE A 1 0.61 -10.59 -44.79
N ALA A 2 1.27 -11.25 -43.85
CA ALA A 2 1.41 -12.71 -43.80
C ALA A 2 0.23 -13.57 -43.27
N LEU A 3 -0.98 -13.04 -43.07
CA LEU A 3 -2.08 -13.86 -42.50
C LEU A 3 -3.46 -13.73 -43.14
N LYS A 4 -3.71 -12.85 -44.13
CA LYS A 4 -5.04 -12.63 -44.76
C LYS A 4 -6.22 -12.60 -43.75
N ARG A 5 -5.99 -12.17 -42.49
CA ARG A 5 -7.03 -12.08 -41.47
C ARG A 5 -7.85 -10.81 -41.73
N PRO A 6 -9.20 -10.86 -41.62
CA PRO A 6 -10.02 -9.68 -41.84
C PRO A 6 -9.81 -8.67 -40.70
N ASN A 7 -9.92 -7.36 -40.98
CA ASN A 7 -9.69 -6.30 -39.98
C ASN A 7 -10.50 -6.50 -38.68
N ARG A 8 -11.72 -7.06 -38.77
CA ARG A 8 -12.54 -7.44 -37.60
C ARG A 8 -11.83 -8.41 -36.64
N TRP A 9 -11.00 -9.31 -37.15
CA TRP A 9 -10.25 -10.26 -36.35
C TRP A 9 -9.13 -9.56 -35.57
N LEU A 10 -8.44 -8.61 -36.20
CA LEU A 10 -7.43 -7.78 -35.53
C LEU A 10 -8.06 -6.90 -34.44
N ILE A 11 -9.22 -6.30 -34.72
CA ILE A 11 -9.96 -5.50 -33.73
C ILE A 11 -10.37 -6.38 -32.55
N GLY A 12 -10.96 -7.55 -32.80
CA GLY A 12 -11.32 -8.51 -31.75
C GLY A 12 -10.13 -8.94 -30.90
N ALA A 13 -9.01 -9.32 -31.54
CA ALA A 13 -7.79 -9.72 -30.83
C ALA A 13 -7.20 -8.60 -29.97
N ASN A 14 -7.15 -7.37 -30.48
CA ASN A 14 -6.68 -6.21 -29.72
C ASN A 14 -7.63 -5.86 -28.57
N CYS A 15 -8.95 -5.88 -28.80
CA CYS A 15 -9.95 -5.68 -27.75
C CYS A 15 -9.85 -6.74 -26.65
N CYS A 16 -9.67 -8.02 -27.01
CA CYS A 16 -9.45 -9.09 -26.04
C CYS A 16 -8.15 -8.88 -25.25
N THR A 17 -7.06 -8.53 -25.93
CA THR A 17 -5.76 -8.29 -25.28
C THR A 17 -5.83 -7.09 -24.33
N LEU A 18 -6.44 -5.99 -24.77
CA LEU A 18 -6.67 -4.81 -23.96
C LEU A 18 -7.57 -5.11 -22.76
N GLY A 19 -8.68 -5.82 -22.98
CA GLY A 19 -9.60 -6.24 -21.93
C GLY A 19 -8.92 -7.12 -20.88
N LEU A 20 -8.11 -8.08 -21.31
CA LEU A 20 -7.32 -8.93 -20.41
C LEU A 20 -6.30 -8.11 -19.62
N ALA A 21 -5.56 -7.21 -20.28
CA ALA A 21 -4.58 -6.35 -19.64
C ALA A 21 -5.24 -5.44 -18.59
N LEU A 22 -6.35 -4.77 -18.94
CA LEU A 22 -7.13 -3.94 -18.02
C LEU A 22 -7.68 -4.75 -16.85
N TYR A 23 -8.19 -5.95 -17.12
CA TYR A 23 -8.71 -6.83 -16.08
C TYR A 23 -7.61 -7.24 -15.09
N VAL A 24 -6.49 -7.76 -15.58
CA VAL A 24 -5.35 -8.15 -14.74
C VAL A 24 -4.81 -6.97 -13.94
N THR A 25 -4.59 -5.83 -14.59
CA THR A 25 -4.07 -4.62 -13.90
C THR A 25 -5.06 -4.06 -12.88
N SER A 26 -6.37 -4.23 -13.06
CA SER A 26 -7.39 -3.86 -12.07
C SER A 26 -7.37 -4.74 -10.81
N LEU A 27 -6.89 -5.98 -10.93
CA LEU A 27 -6.79 -6.91 -9.80
C LEU A 27 -5.47 -6.79 -9.03
N ILE A 28 -4.37 -6.40 -9.69
CA ILE A 28 -3.05 -6.34 -9.05
C ILE A 28 -2.87 -5.03 -8.27
N ASN A 29 -2.70 -5.15 -6.95
CA ASN A 29 -2.28 -4.04 -6.10
C ASN A 29 -0.76 -3.84 -6.20
N VAL A 30 -0.31 -3.19 -7.27
CA VAL A 30 1.11 -2.95 -7.57
C VAL A 30 1.82 -2.21 -6.42
N PRO A 31 1.26 -1.13 -5.84
CA PRO A 31 1.87 -0.45 -4.69
C PRO A 31 2.14 -1.39 -3.50
N ALA A 32 1.15 -2.22 -3.12
CA ALA A 32 1.30 -3.16 -2.03
C ALA A 32 2.33 -4.27 -2.35
N LEU A 33 2.40 -4.71 -3.60
CA LEU A 33 3.37 -5.70 -4.06
C LEU A 33 4.81 -5.16 -3.97
N ILE A 34 5.04 -3.97 -4.54
CA ILE A 34 6.34 -3.29 -4.50
C ILE A 34 6.76 -3.06 -3.05
N ALA A 35 5.86 -2.54 -2.22
CA ALA A 35 6.17 -2.23 -0.83
C ALA A 35 6.56 -3.49 -0.04
N ARG A 36 5.80 -4.57 -0.21
CA ARG A 36 6.09 -5.85 0.45
C ARG A 36 7.42 -6.44 0.00
N TYR A 37 7.71 -6.42 -1.30
CA TYR A 37 8.98 -6.91 -1.83
C TYR A 37 10.17 -6.14 -1.23
N ASN A 38 10.10 -4.81 -1.21
CA ASN A 38 11.16 -3.97 -0.66
C ASN A 38 11.37 -4.22 0.84
N VAL A 39 10.29 -4.35 1.62
CA VAL A 39 10.40 -4.69 3.06
C VAL A 39 11.01 -6.08 3.26
N ASP A 40 10.59 -7.09 2.51
CA ASP A 40 11.10 -8.46 2.71
C ASP A 40 12.56 -8.62 2.23
N HIS A 41 13.07 -7.74 1.34
CA HIS A 41 14.43 -7.82 0.76
C HIS A 41 15.36 -6.66 1.15
N CYS A 42 14.97 -5.81 2.09
CA CYS A 42 15.85 -4.74 2.55
C CYS A 42 16.97 -5.28 3.43
N LEU A 43 18.02 -4.47 3.58
CA LEU A 43 19.20 -4.81 4.37
C LEU A 43 18.83 -5.13 5.83
N GLU A 44 17.87 -4.42 6.41
CA GLU A 44 17.50 -4.52 7.83
C GLU A 44 16.75 -5.81 8.17
N ILE A 45 16.05 -6.40 7.20
CA ILE A 45 15.26 -7.63 7.40
C ILE A 45 15.99 -8.85 6.83
N SER A 46 16.54 -8.74 5.61
CA SER A 46 17.17 -9.88 4.93
C SER A 46 18.67 -9.99 5.21
N GLY A 47 19.30 -8.92 5.73
CA GLY A 47 20.76 -8.84 5.88
C GLY A 47 21.51 -8.67 4.56
N GLN A 48 20.81 -8.52 3.43
CA GLN A 48 21.35 -8.33 2.09
C GLN A 48 20.55 -7.22 1.37
N GLY A 49 21.07 -6.72 0.24
CA GLY A 49 20.37 -5.70 -0.55
C GLY A 49 20.59 -4.28 -0.04
N VAL A 50 19.62 -3.40 -0.35
CA VAL A 50 19.69 -1.95 -0.06
C VAL A 50 18.89 -1.65 1.21
N GLU A 51 19.30 -0.60 1.92
CA GLU A 51 18.55 -0.04 3.07
C GLU A 51 17.11 0.31 2.69
N LEU A 52 16.20 0.16 3.66
CA LEU A 52 14.80 0.45 3.42
C LEU A 52 14.54 1.97 3.31
N ASP A 53 14.13 2.41 2.12
CA ASP A 53 13.63 3.76 1.91
C ASP A 53 12.14 3.87 2.27
N ILE A 54 11.87 4.28 3.51
CA ILE A 54 10.51 4.48 4.03
C ILE A 54 9.79 5.64 3.31
N TYR A 55 10.51 6.67 2.83
CA TYR A 55 9.89 7.77 2.07
C TYR A 55 9.42 7.29 0.71
N TYR A 56 10.22 6.47 0.04
CA TYR A 56 9.83 5.81 -1.19
C TYR A 56 8.58 4.95 -0.96
N LEU A 57 8.56 4.12 0.09
CA LEU A 57 7.37 3.33 0.44
C LEU A 57 6.14 4.20 0.71
N ALA A 58 6.32 5.33 1.39
CA ALA A 58 5.23 6.26 1.66
C ALA A 58 4.71 6.92 0.37
N SER A 59 5.58 7.18 -0.61
CA SER A 59 5.18 7.75 -1.91
C SER A 59 4.28 6.82 -2.74
N LEU A 60 4.30 5.50 -2.47
CA LEU A 60 3.40 4.51 -3.07
C LEU A 60 1.94 4.65 -2.60
N GLY A 61 1.70 5.41 -1.52
CA GLY A 61 0.38 5.71 -0.96
C GLY A 61 -0.12 4.67 0.05
N SER A 62 -1.39 4.81 0.45
CA SER A 62 -2.00 4.06 1.56
C SER A 62 -1.97 2.54 1.38
N GLN A 63 -1.89 2.04 0.15
CA GLN A 63 -1.78 0.60 -0.10
C GLN A 63 -0.44 -0.01 0.37
N ALA A 64 0.57 0.81 0.66
CA ALA A 64 1.84 0.37 1.28
C ALA A 64 1.74 0.17 2.80
N LEU A 65 0.67 0.64 3.46
CA LEU A 65 0.46 0.53 4.91
C LEU A 65 0.76 -0.86 5.49
N PRO A 66 0.24 -1.96 4.91
CA PRO A 66 0.48 -3.28 5.47
C PRO A 66 1.95 -3.71 5.45
N ALA A 67 2.70 -3.29 4.44
CA ALA A 67 4.13 -3.60 4.33
C ALA A 67 4.95 -2.78 5.32
N ILE A 68 4.67 -1.48 5.46
CA ILE A 68 5.36 -0.62 6.42
C ILE A 68 5.05 -1.07 7.87
N ASP A 69 3.81 -1.39 8.19
CA ASP A 69 3.47 -1.94 9.51
C ASP A 69 4.15 -3.30 9.78
N ARG A 70 4.41 -4.10 8.73
CA ARG A 70 5.17 -5.35 8.84
C ARG A 70 6.64 -5.06 9.15
N TYR A 71 7.23 -4.06 8.49
CA TYR A 71 8.61 -3.63 8.79
C TYR A 71 8.79 -3.28 10.26
N PHE A 72 7.91 -2.45 10.84
CA PHE A 72 8.01 -2.07 12.25
C PHE A 72 7.80 -3.22 13.24
N VAL A 73 7.12 -4.30 12.82
CA VAL A 73 7.01 -5.53 13.64
C VAL A 73 8.28 -6.37 13.54
N LEU A 74 8.88 -6.49 12.35
CA LEU A 74 10.09 -7.27 12.13
C LEU A 74 11.35 -6.56 12.64
N HIS A 75 11.34 -5.23 12.65
CA HIS A 75 12.46 -4.38 13.06
C HIS A 75 12.01 -3.34 14.11
N PRO A 76 11.76 -3.77 15.36
CA PRO A 76 11.22 -2.92 16.42
C PRO A 76 12.20 -1.87 16.96
N ALA A 77 13.50 -1.99 16.65
CA ALA A 77 14.57 -1.08 17.09
C ALA A 77 14.48 0.35 16.50
N GLY A 78 13.50 0.62 15.63
CA GLY A 78 13.29 1.91 14.98
C GLY A 78 13.76 1.93 13.53
N PRO A 79 13.62 3.04 12.80
CA PRO A 79 14.11 3.14 11.42
C PRO A 79 15.61 2.84 11.32
N PRO A 80 16.13 2.54 10.11
CA PRO A 80 17.50 2.10 9.92
C PRO A 80 18.51 2.98 10.65
N ARG A 81 19.46 2.35 11.35
CA ARG A 81 20.43 2.98 12.27
C ARG A 81 21.33 4.05 11.62
N TRP A 82 21.33 4.15 10.30
CA TRP A 82 22.25 4.99 9.51
C TRP A 82 21.57 6.10 8.70
N GLN A 83 20.28 6.41 8.95
CA GLN A 83 19.72 7.67 8.48
C GLN A 83 20.59 8.81 9.02
N ARG A 84 21.19 9.55 8.07
CA ARG A 84 22.17 10.63 8.30
C ARG A 84 21.76 11.54 9.48
N PRO A 85 22.70 12.13 10.23
CA PRO A 85 22.36 13.07 11.29
C PRO A 85 21.44 14.16 10.73
N GLY A 86 20.19 14.22 11.21
CA GLY A 86 19.14 15.14 10.72
C GLY A 86 18.02 14.51 9.88
N TRP A 87 18.16 13.24 9.46
CA TRP A 87 17.16 12.50 8.66
C TRP A 87 16.53 11.33 9.42
N VAL A 88 16.57 11.35 10.74
CA VAL A 88 15.89 10.33 11.55
C VAL A 88 14.40 10.53 11.37
N MET A 89 13.76 9.62 10.65
CA MET A 89 12.31 9.56 10.58
C MET A 89 11.77 9.30 11.99
N PRO A 90 11.10 10.26 12.64
CA PRO A 90 10.54 10.00 13.95
C PRO A 90 9.49 8.91 13.78
N ARG A 91 9.49 7.87 14.62
CA ARG A 91 8.39 6.88 14.67
C ARG A 91 7.02 7.57 14.72
N GLN A 92 6.99 8.77 15.29
CA GLN A 92 5.83 9.66 15.31
C GLN A 92 5.32 10.06 13.92
N TRP A 93 6.21 10.42 12.98
CA TRP A 93 5.80 10.74 11.61
C TRP A 93 5.06 9.58 10.95
N TRP A 94 5.53 8.35 11.16
CA TRP A 94 4.83 7.16 10.65
C TRP A 94 3.44 7.00 11.29
N VAL A 95 3.35 7.19 12.60
CA VAL A 95 2.08 7.14 13.33
C VAL A 95 1.10 8.19 12.77
N ASP A 96 1.56 9.41 12.53
CA ASP A 96 0.75 10.51 12.02
C ASP A 96 0.31 10.25 10.57
N LEU A 97 1.21 9.80 9.69
CA LEU A 97 0.89 9.43 8.31
C LEU A 97 -0.08 8.25 8.24
N ARG A 98 0.11 7.24 9.09
CA ARG A 98 -0.79 6.10 9.23
C ARG A 98 -2.19 6.56 9.64
N ALA A 99 -2.28 7.48 10.60
CA ALA A 99 -3.54 8.04 11.06
C ALA A 99 -4.22 8.89 9.97
N SER A 100 -3.48 9.73 9.24
CA SER A 100 -4.05 10.54 8.16
C SER A 100 -4.64 9.66 7.05
N TRP A 101 -3.91 8.63 6.62
CA TRP A 101 -4.39 7.70 5.60
C TRP A 101 -5.57 6.84 6.07
N ALA A 102 -5.58 6.43 7.35
CA ALA A 102 -6.73 5.74 7.92
C ALA A 102 -7.97 6.64 7.93
N ASN A 103 -7.83 7.90 8.34
CA ASN A 103 -8.92 8.88 8.32
C ASN A 103 -9.42 9.13 6.90
N ASP A 104 -8.54 9.35 5.92
CA ASP A 104 -8.94 9.54 4.51
C ASP A 104 -9.72 8.34 3.97
N LEU A 105 -9.30 7.12 4.32
CA LEU A 105 -10.00 5.89 3.93
C LEU A 105 -11.36 5.77 4.59
N LEU A 106 -11.54 6.26 5.82
CA LEU A 106 -12.81 6.23 6.54
C LEU A 106 -13.77 7.33 6.07
N MET A 107 -13.26 8.51 5.75
CA MET A 107 -14.05 9.67 5.32
C MET A 107 -14.47 9.59 3.84
N ARG A 108 -13.88 8.68 3.05
CA ARG A 108 -14.30 8.46 1.66
C ARG A 108 -15.75 8.00 1.58
N GLU A 109 -16.55 8.81 0.88
CA GLU A 109 -17.92 8.50 0.47
C GLU A 109 -18.01 7.14 -0.25
N TRP A 110 -19.19 6.54 -0.22
CA TRP A 110 -19.49 5.26 -0.87
C TRP A 110 -19.13 5.23 -2.38
N ARG A 111 -19.07 6.39 -3.03
CA ARG A 111 -18.71 6.56 -4.46
C ARG A 111 -17.22 6.33 -4.76
N GLY A 112 -16.36 6.39 -3.74
CA GLY A 112 -14.93 6.11 -3.86
C GLY A 112 -14.56 4.65 -3.53
N TRP A 113 -15.55 3.76 -3.44
CA TRP A 113 -15.35 2.37 -3.07
C TRP A 113 -14.72 1.56 -4.19
N GLY A 114 -13.70 0.76 -3.84
CA GLY A 114 -13.08 -0.22 -4.71
C GLY A 114 -12.60 -1.43 -3.90
N PHE A 115 -12.36 -2.55 -4.57
CA PHE A 115 -11.98 -3.81 -3.92
C PHE A 115 -10.68 -3.71 -3.10
N ARG A 116 -9.74 -2.87 -3.55
CA ARG A 116 -8.44 -2.68 -2.87
C ARG A 116 -8.59 -1.86 -1.60
N GLU A 117 -9.40 -0.81 -1.65
CA GLU A 117 -9.74 0.07 -0.55
C GLU A 117 -10.50 -0.70 0.52
N GLU A 118 -11.47 -1.53 0.12
CA GLU A 118 -12.21 -2.41 1.03
C GLU A 118 -11.30 -3.39 1.76
N ARG A 119 -10.36 -4.01 1.03
CA ARG A 119 -9.37 -4.91 1.64
C ARG A 119 -8.50 -4.18 2.66
N LEU A 120 -8.07 -2.95 2.35
CA LEU A 120 -7.26 -2.12 3.23
C LEU A 120 -8.05 -1.65 4.46
N ARG A 121 -9.32 -1.24 4.30
CA ARG A 121 -10.24 -0.93 5.40
C ARG A 121 -10.37 -2.12 6.37
N ARG A 122 -10.60 -3.33 5.85
CA ARG A 122 -10.66 -4.56 6.67
C ARG A 122 -9.34 -4.89 7.36
N TYR A 123 -8.21 -4.55 6.74
CA TYR A 123 -6.91 -4.72 7.35
C TYR A 123 -6.75 -3.78 8.56
N LEU A 124 -7.10 -2.50 8.41
CA LEU A 124 -7.05 -1.49 9.49
C LEU A 124 -8.02 -1.83 10.63
N ALA A 125 -9.24 -2.26 10.32
CA ALA A 125 -10.23 -2.68 11.31
C ALA A 125 -9.74 -3.88 12.15
N ARG A 126 -9.11 -4.88 11.50
CA ARG A 126 -8.58 -6.07 12.18
C ARG A 126 -7.39 -5.78 13.09
N ARG A 127 -6.58 -4.77 12.76
CA ARG A 127 -5.33 -4.47 13.48
C ARG A 127 -5.52 -3.44 14.61
N GLN A 128 -6.77 -3.18 15.02
CA GLN A 128 -7.21 -2.18 16.00
C GLN A 128 -6.57 -0.79 15.78
N LEU A 129 -7.19 0.00 14.91
CA LEU A 129 -7.08 1.46 14.89
C LEU A 129 -8.44 2.10 14.56
N PHE A 130 -9.50 1.73 15.27
CA PHE A 130 -10.80 2.38 15.11
C PHE A 130 -11.09 3.45 16.18
N LEU A 131 -10.12 3.87 17.00
CA LEU A 131 -10.38 4.83 18.08
C LEU A 131 -9.30 5.91 18.18
N GLY A 132 -9.58 7.06 17.57
CA GLY A 132 -9.47 8.36 18.24
C GLY A 132 -10.79 8.69 18.96
N PRO A 133 -10.81 9.61 19.93
CA PRO A 133 -11.70 9.57 21.10
C PRO A 133 -13.14 9.96 20.75
N ALA A 134 -14.03 8.98 20.61
CA ALA A 134 -15.49 9.21 20.62
C ALA A 134 -16.27 8.13 21.38
N ALA A 135 -15.57 7.24 22.10
CA ALA A 135 -16.19 6.15 22.87
C ALA A 135 -16.03 6.31 24.40
N GLN A 136 -15.93 7.55 24.88
CA GLN A 136 -15.96 7.89 26.33
C GLN A 136 -16.75 9.17 26.59
N THR A 137 -17.97 9.29 26.09
CA THR A 137 -18.96 10.24 26.65
C THR A 137 -20.34 9.61 26.50
N GLY A 138 -20.73 8.84 27.50
CA GLY A 138 -22.02 8.14 27.53
C GLY A 138 -22.29 7.48 28.88
N HIS A 139 -21.82 8.09 29.97
CA HIS A 139 -22.28 7.79 31.32
C HIS A 139 -22.30 9.11 32.09
N SER A 140 -23.49 9.71 32.16
CA SER A 140 -24.10 10.43 33.28
C SER A 140 -25.37 11.09 32.78
#